data_AF-A0A6G2VBZ5-F1
#
_entry.id   AF-A0A6G2VBZ5-F1
#
_cell.length_a   1.000
_cell.length_b   1.000
_cell.length_c   1.000
_cell.angle_alpha   90.00
_cell.angle_beta   90.00
_cell.angle_gamma   90.00
#
_symmetry.space_group_name_H-M   'P 1'
#
loop_
_entity.id
_entity.type
_entity.pdbx_description
1 polymer ?
#
loop_
_entity_poly.entity_id
_entity_poly.type
_entity_poly.pdbx_seq_one_letter_code
_entity_poly.pdbx_strand_id
1 'polypeptide(L)'
;MQKKRPRSKGGSNSGSEAAPTTQAEGGRRVRVRSRLVAGVAVVGITAIAAGTPAVLAASSDLTDSQHLVTLAELNQQAISLAHSLADERDEVTVYIAGGREGEPGNRGARVDQQVDEIREAAPADLLRDLSTIPSLRRDAISGKGTALEAHRAYSEVIAKLHGLADELARSTPPRAADATRTPQ
;
A
#
# COMPACT_ATOMS: atom_id res chain seq x y z
N MET A 1 74.85 22.12 -15.81
CA MET A 1 73.46 22.25 -16.33
C MET A 1 73.07 20.98 -17.06
N GLN A 2 71.83 20.54 -16.85
CA GLN A 2 71.22 19.34 -17.42
C GLN A 2 71.24 19.32 -18.96
N LYS A 3 71.44 18.15 -19.59
CA LYS A 3 70.36 17.44 -20.31
C LYS A 3 70.85 16.16 -21.04
N LYS A 4 70.15 15.08 -20.70
CA LYS A 4 69.56 14.03 -21.56
C LYS A 4 70.45 13.34 -22.62
N ARG A 5 70.74 12.07 -22.35
CA ARG A 5 70.99 11.03 -23.35
C ARG A 5 69.66 10.58 -24.00
N PRO A 6 69.61 10.31 -25.32
CA PRO A 6 68.48 9.64 -25.94
C PRO A 6 68.60 8.11 -25.80
N ARG A 7 67.42 7.48 -25.74
CA ARG A 7 67.20 6.03 -25.79
C ARG A 7 67.68 5.47 -27.12
N SER A 8 68.34 4.31 -27.08
CA SER A 8 68.10 3.18 -28.01
C SER A 8 69.07 2.03 -27.70
N LYS A 9 68.51 0.88 -27.32
CA LYS A 9 69.01 -0.47 -27.61
C LYS A 9 67.71 -1.29 -27.71
N GLY A 10 67.32 -1.83 -28.86
CA GLY A 10 68.10 -2.78 -29.64
C GLY A 10 68.25 -4.03 -28.78
N GLY A 11 67.33 -4.98 -28.84
CA GLY A 11 67.21 -5.90 -29.96
C GLY A 11 67.86 -7.22 -29.53
N SER A 12 67.01 -8.23 -29.30
CA SER A 12 67.23 -9.69 -29.39
C SER A 12 68.62 -10.26 -29.13
N ASN A 13 68.76 -11.19 -28.17
CA ASN A 13 68.78 -12.63 -28.47
C ASN A 13 69.06 -13.49 -27.25
N SER A 14 68.42 -14.66 -27.27
CA SER A 14 68.91 -16.00 -26.94
C SER A 14 69.63 -16.28 -25.62
N GLY A 15 69.21 -17.39 -25.01
CA GLY A 15 70.16 -18.37 -24.49
C GLY A 15 69.99 -18.72 -23.03
N SER A 16 69.52 -19.95 -22.82
CA SER A 16 69.80 -20.91 -21.75
C SER A 16 70.27 -20.41 -20.37
N GLU A 17 69.51 -20.89 -19.38
CA GLU A 17 70.01 -21.55 -18.18
C GLU A 17 70.86 -20.73 -17.21
N ALA A 18 70.19 -20.17 -16.21
CA ALA A 18 70.66 -20.17 -14.84
C ALA A 18 69.49 -19.87 -13.90
N ALA A 19 69.40 -20.63 -12.83
CA ALA A 19 68.46 -20.57 -11.72
C ALA A 19 67.82 -19.19 -11.44
N PRO A 20 66.51 -19.13 -11.12
CA PRO A 20 66.04 -18.18 -10.11
C PRO A 20 66.35 -18.82 -8.75
N THR A 21 67.46 -18.47 -8.11
CA THR A 21 67.52 -17.38 -7.11
C THR A 21 66.23 -17.22 -6.30
N THR A 22 66.43 -17.27 -4.99
CA THR A 22 65.52 -17.15 -3.85
C THR A 22 64.76 -15.82 -3.78
N GLN A 23 64.07 -15.43 -4.85
CA GLN A 23 63.22 -14.23 -4.87
C GLN A 23 61.84 -14.54 -5.46
N ALA A 24 60.91 -15.07 -4.67
CA ALA A 24 59.49 -14.95 -5.01
C ALA A 24 58.49 -15.18 -3.85
N GLU A 25 58.90 -15.19 -2.58
CA GLU A 25 57.89 -15.39 -1.53
C GLU A 25 56.94 -14.19 -1.37
N GLY A 26 57.43 -12.96 -1.59
CA GLY A 26 56.60 -11.76 -1.57
C GLY A 26 55.67 -11.63 -2.80
N GLY A 27 56.20 -11.88 -4.00
CA GLY A 27 55.45 -11.75 -5.26
C GLY A 27 54.34 -12.80 -5.43
N ARG A 28 54.55 -14.02 -4.93
CA ARG A 28 53.55 -15.10 -4.97
C ARG A 28 52.40 -14.81 -3.99
N ARG A 29 52.71 -14.39 -2.77
CA ARG A 29 51.69 -14.03 -1.75
C ARG A 29 50.83 -12.84 -2.18
N VAL A 30 51.41 -11.82 -2.84
CA VAL A 30 50.66 -10.67 -3.38
C VAL A 30 49.71 -11.09 -4.49
N ARG A 31 50.16 -11.94 -5.43
CA ARG A 31 49.30 -12.47 -6.51
C ARG A 31 48.16 -13.35 -5.97
N VAL A 32 48.41 -14.14 -4.93
CA VAL A 32 47.39 -14.98 -4.27
C VAL A 32 46.37 -14.12 -3.54
N ARG A 33 46.79 -13.09 -2.80
CA ARG A 33 45.89 -12.14 -2.12
C ARG A 33 45.01 -11.37 -3.11
N SER A 34 45.59 -10.84 -4.19
CA SER A 34 44.82 -10.17 -5.25
C SER A 34 43.79 -11.09 -5.91
N ARG A 35 44.15 -12.36 -6.15
CA ARG A 35 43.23 -13.35 -6.71
C ARG A 35 42.12 -13.75 -5.74
N LEU A 36 42.42 -13.89 -4.45
CA LEU A 36 41.42 -14.14 -3.40
C LEU A 36 40.44 -12.97 -3.28
N VAL A 37 40.95 -11.74 -3.21
CA VAL A 37 40.10 -10.54 -3.15
C VAL A 37 39.25 -10.39 -4.40
N ALA A 38 39.81 -10.63 -5.59
CA ALA A 38 39.05 -10.62 -6.83
C ALA A 38 37.97 -11.71 -6.86
N GLY A 39 38.29 -12.92 -6.41
CA GLY A 39 37.33 -14.02 -6.31
C GLY A 39 36.19 -13.73 -5.34
N VAL A 40 36.49 -13.22 -4.14
CA VAL A 40 35.49 -12.83 -3.14
C VAL A 40 34.63 -11.67 -3.63
N ALA A 41 35.22 -10.67 -4.27
CA ALA A 41 34.49 -9.54 -4.84
C ALA A 41 33.50 -10.00 -5.92
N VAL A 42 33.91 -10.90 -6.81
CA VAL A 42 33.01 -11.46 -7.83
C VAL A 42 31.86 -12.23 -7.19
N VAL A 43 32.13 -13.10 -6.21
CA VAL A 43 31.07 -13.83 -5.49
C VAL A 43 30.12 -12.88 -4.77
N GLY A 44 30.63 -11.81 -4.13
CA GLY A 44 29.82 -10.79 -3.47
C GLY A 44 28.91 -10.04 -4.44
N ILE A 45 29.43 -9.60 -5.59
CA ILE A 45 28.64 -8.95 -6.65
C ILE A 45 27.55 -9.89 -7.17
N THR A 46 27.88 -11.16 -7.41
CA THR A 46 26.91 -12.16 -7.88
C THR A 46 25.83 -12.44 -6.85
N ALA A 47 26.17 -12.52 -5.56
CA ALA A 47 25.20 -12.70 -4.48
C ALA A 47 24.23 -11.51 -4.37
N ILE A 48 24.73 -10.27 -4.50
CA ILE A 48 23.89 -9.07 -4.56
C ILE A 48 22.99 -9.12 -5.81
N ALA A 49 23.55 -9.41 -6.99
CA ALA A 49 22.78 -9.50 -8.23
C ALA A 49 21.75 -10.64 -8.25
N ALA A 50 22.00 -11.74 -7.53
CA ALA A 50 21.07 -12.85 -7.39
C ALA A 50 19.99 -12.56 -6.31
N GLY A 51 20.31 -11.74 -5.31
CA GLY A 51 19.38 -11.34 -4.25
C GLY A 51 18.44 -10.19 -4.65
N THR A 52 18.80 -9.36 -5.62
CA THR A 52 17.99 -8.22 -6.04
C THR A 52 16.59 -8.58 -6.54
N PRO A 53 16.35 -9.64 -7.36
CA PRO A 53 15.00 -10.01 -7.76
C PRO A 53 14.15 -10.48 -6.57
N ALA A 54 14.75 -11.20 -5.62
CA ALA A 54 14.04 -11.69 -4.44
C ALA A 54 13.63 -10.54 -3.50
N VAL A 55 14.51 -9.55 -3.30
CA VAL A 55 14.21 -8.35 -2.50
C VAL A 55 13.14 -7.48 -3.16
N LEU A 56 13.18 -7.33 -4.50
CA LEU A 56 12.16 -6.59 -5.24
C LEU A 56 10.80 -7.29 -5.17
N ALA A 57 10.75 -8.61 -5.35
CA ALA A 57 9.53 -9.40 -5.23
C ALA A 57 8.93 -9.33 -3.82
N ALA A 58 9.76 -9.43 -2.78
CA ALA A 58 9.31 -9.29 -1.39
C ALA A 58 8.78 -7.87 -1.10
N SER A 59 9.38 -6.85 -1.72
CA SER A 59 8.92 -5.46 -1.58
C SER A 59 7.59 -5.23 -2.29
N SER A 60 7.44 -5.77 -3.51
CA SER A 60 6.16 -5.69 -4.23
C SER A 60 5.07 -6.40 -3.45
N ASP A 61 5.30 -7.61 -2.96
CA ASP A 61 4.32 -8.38 -2.18
C ASP A 61 3.86 -7.66 -0.90
N LEU A 62 4.78 -6.94 -0.24
CA LEU A 62 4.46 -6.13 0.93
C LEU A 62 3.55 -4.94 0.57
N THR A 63 3.92 -4.16 -0.45
CA THR A 63 3.10 -3.04 -0.95
C THR A 63 1.71 -3.53 -1.36
N ASP A 64 1.68 -4.64 -2.05
CA ASP A 64 0.47 -5.29 -2.51
C ASP A 64 -0.42 -5.75 -1.35
N SER A 65 0.15 -6.30 -0.30
CA SER A 65 -0.59 -6.71 0.91
C SER A 65 -1.14 -5.51 1.67
N GLN A 66 -0.36 -4.42 1.78
CA GLN A 66 -0.83 -3.16 2.39
C GLN A 66 -2.01 -2.58 1.61
N HIS A 67 -1.93 -2.58 0.28
CA HIS A 67 -3.02 -2.14 -0.57
C HIS A 67 -4.29 -2.96 -0.36
N LEU A 68 -4.18 -4.29 -0.24
CA LEU A 68 -5.32 -5.16 0.08
C LEU A 68 -5.95 -4.84 1.44
N VAL A 69 -5.13 -4.59 2.46
CA VAL A 69 -5.61 -4.21 3.78
C VAL A 69 -6.37 -2.90 3.71
N THR A 70 -5.84 -1.88 3.02
CA THR A 70 -6.53 -0.60 2.83
C THR A 70 -7.87 -0.75 2.10
N LEU A 71 -7.92 -1.56 1.03
CA LEU A 71 -9.17 -1.84 0.33
C LEU A 71 -10.19 -2.57 1.22
N ALA A 72 -9.74 -3.55 2.01
CA ALA A 72 -10.58 -4.31 2.92
C ALA A 72 -11.12 -3.46 4.07
N GLU A 73 -10.28 -2.60 4.67
CA GLU A 73 -10.67 -1.65 5.71
C GLU A 73 -11.71 -0.65 5.19
N LEU A 74 -11.47 -0.07 4.01
CA LEU A 74 -12.44 0.85 3.38
C LEU A 74 -13.77 0.15 3.09
N ASN A 75 -13.74 -1.09 2.59
CA ASN A 75 -14.95 -1.87 2.32
C ASN A 75 -15.72 -2.16 3.63
N GLN A 76 -15.02 -2.57 4.69
CA GLN A 76 -15.62 -2.81 6.00
C GLN A 76 -16.24 -1.54 6.58
N GLN A 77 -15.53 -0.42 6.50
CA GLN A 77 -16.02 0.89 6.95
C GLN A 77 -17.28 1.32 6.17
N ALA A 78 -17.28 1.16 4.84
CA ALA A 78 -18.43 1.49 3.99
C ALA A 78 -19.67 0.69 4.37
N ILE A 79 -19.53 -0.63 4.56
CA ILE A 79 -20.64 -1.51 4.97
C ILE A 79 -21.14 -1.17 6.38
N SER A 80 -20.23 -0.93 7.33
CA SER A 80 -20.58 -0.57 8.71
C SER A 80 -21.35 0.77 8.78
N LEU A 81 -20.89 1.76 8.00
CA LEU A 81 -21.55 3.05 7.88
C LEU A 81 -22.92 2.93 7.21
N ALA A 82 -23.05 2.09 6.17
CA ALA A 82 -24.33 1.85 5.51
C ALA A 82 -25.40 1.29 6.46
N HIS A 83 -25.02 0.35 7.35
CA HIS A 83 -25.92 -0.19 8.36
C HIS A 83 -26.29 0.86 9.42
N SER A 84 -25.31 1.63 9.90
CA SER A 84 -25.57 2.66 10.90
C SER A 84 -26.46 3.78 10.35
N LEU A 85 -26.31 4.13 9.07
CA LEU A 85 -27.22 5.05 8.37
C LEU A 85 -28.61 4.45 8.13
N ALA A 86 -28.73 3.15 7.89
CA ALA A 86 -30.02 2.49 7.78
C ALA A 86 -30.78 2.50 9.12
N ASP A 87 -30.07 2.26 10.22
CA ASP A 87 -30.63 2.37 11.57
C ASP A 87 -31.09 3.81 11.86
N GLU A 88 -30.25 4.82 11.54
CA GLU A 88 -30.62 6.23 11.71
C GLU A 88 -31.80 6.64 10.81
N ARG A 89 -31.83 6.16 9.56
CA ARG A 89 -32.96 6.38 8.64
C ARG A 89 -34.25 5.87 9.24
N ASP A 90 -34.24 4.65 9.76
CA ASP A 90 -35.46 4.02 10.29
C ASP A 90 -35.94 4.76 11.54
N GLU A 91 -35.02 5.17 12.41
CA GLU A 91 -35.30 5.98 13.61
C GLU A 91 -35.88 7.36 13.25
N VAL A 92 -35.26 8.09 12.31
CA VAL A 92 -35.74 9.39 11.82
C VAL A 92 -37.09 9.26 11.11
N THR A 93 -37.27 8.22 10.31
CA THR A 93 -38.52 7.98 9.57
C THR A 93 -39.68 7.72 10.55
N VAL A 94 -39.46 6.88 11.56
CA VAL A 94 -40.44 6.61 12.62
C VAL A 94 -40.74 7.87 13.42
N TYR A 95 -39.73 8.65 13.79
CA TYR A 95 -39.92 9.91 14.51
C TYR A 95 -40.80 10.90 13.72
N ILE A 96 -40.51 11.10 12.42
CA ILE A 96 -41.31 11.99 11.57
C ILE A 96 -42.74 11.44 11.38
N ALA A 97 -42.88 10.14 11.14
CA ALA A 97 -44.19 9.50 10.93
C ALA A 97 -45.07 9.51 12.19
N GLY A 98 -44.45 9.41 13.37
CA GLY A 98 -45.10 9.53 14.68
C GLY A 98 -45.43 10.96 15.08
N GLY A 99 -45.38 11.93 14.16
CA GLY A 99 -45.72 13.31 14.44
C GLY A 99 -44.64 14.08 15.21
N ARG A 100 -43.42 13.54 15.30
CA ARG A 100 -42.27 14.15 16.00
C ARG A 100 -42.46 14.24 17.52
N GLU A 101 -43.26 13.34 18.07
CA GLU A 101 -43.43 13.20 19.51
C GLU A 101 -42.29 12.39 20.12
N GLY A 102 -41.81 12.82 21.30
CA GLY A 102 -40.71 12.17 22.01
C GLY A 102 -39.31 12.67 21.62
N GLU A 103 -38.30 11.96 22.07
CA GLU A 103 -36.90 12.33 21.84
C GLU A 103 -36.42 11.84 20.47
N PRO A 104 -35.73 12.70 19.68
CA PRO A 104 -35.08 12.26 18.46
C PRO A 104 -33.97 11.25 18.78
N GLY A 105 -33.78 10.31 17.87
CA GLY A 105 -32.85 9.20 18.00
C GLY A 105 -31.40 9.52 18.36
N ASN A 106 -30.70 8.55 18.95
CA ASN A 106 -29.31 8.72 19.41
C ASN A 106 -28.23 8.11 18.49
N ARG A 107 -28.59 7.58 17.31
CA ARG A 107 -27.61 6.98 16.37
C ARG A 107 -26.63 7.98 15.76
N GLY A 108 -26.96 9.28 15.76
CA GLY A 108 -26.20 10.29 15.02
C GLY A 108 -24.72 10.38 15.40
N ALA A 109 -24.37 10.20 16.68
CA ALA A 109 -22.98 10.26 17.13
C ALA A 109 -22.11 9.12 16.56
N ARG A 110 -22.68 7.91 16.43
CA ARG A 110 -21.98 6.77 15.84
C ARG A 110 -21.77 6.98 14.34
N VAL A 111 -22.79 7.47 13.66
CA VAL A 111 -22.71 7.80 12.22
C VAL A 111 -21.65 8.86 11.99
N ASP A 112 -21.61 9.92 12.80
CA ASP A 112 -20.63 11.00 12.65
C ASP A 112 -19.20 10.50 12.84
N GLN A 113 -18.97 9.65 13.86
CA GLN A 113 -17.68 8.99 14.05
C GLN A 113 -17.27 8.16 12.82
N GLN A 114 -18.17 7.34 12.28
CA GLN A 114 -17.88 6.50 11.12
C GLN A 114 -17.66 7.31 9.83
N VAL A 115 -18.35 8.44 9.68
CA VAL A 115 -18.10 9.40 8.58
C VAL A 115 -16.71 9.99 8.68
N ASP A 116 -16.25 10.32 9.89
CA ASP A 116 -14.89 10.80 10.11
C ASP A 116 -13.83 9.70 9.84
N GLU A 117 -14.10 8.45 10.24
CA GLU A 117 -13.21 7.30 9.99
C GLU A 117 -13.00 7.01 8.51
N ILE A 118 -14.06 7.06 7.70
CA ILE A 118 -13.97 6.77 6.25
C ILE A 118 -13.41 7.96 5.44
N ARG A 119 -13.28 9.14 6.05
CA ARG A 119 -13.06 10.41 5.35
C ARG A 119 -11.79 10.46 4.52
N GLU A 120 -10.72 9.86 5.00
CA GLU A 120 -9.41 9.91 4.33
C GLU A 120 -9.36 9.05 3.07
N ALA A 121 -10.12 7.96 3.04
CA ALA A 121 -10.07 6.95 1.98
C ALA A 121 -11.29 6.98 1.03
N ALA A 122 -12.36 7.71 1.39
CA ALA A 122 -13.58 7.79 0.60
C ALA A 122 -13.45 8.69 -0.66
N PRO A 123 -14.14 8.36 -1.76
CA PRO A 123 -14.25 9.23 -2.92
C PRO A 123 -14.92 10.57 -2.59
N ALA A 124 -14.47 11.66 -3.24
CA ALA A 124 -14.98 13.01 -3.00
C ALA A 124 -16.50 13.15 -3.22
N ASP A 125 -17.07 12.38 -4.13
CA ASP A 125 -18.51 12.39 -4.41
C ASP A 125 -19.31 11.84 -3.23
N LEU A 126 -18.87 10.70 -2.68
CA LEU A 126 -19.44 10.13 -1.46
C LEU A 126 -19.31 11.08 -0.27
N LEU A 127 -18.17 11.75 -0.12
CA LEU A 127 -17.99 12.74 0.96
C LEU A 127 -18.98 13.90 0.87
N ARG A 128 -19.32 14.36 -0.35
CA ARG A 128 -20.34 15.39 -0.54
C ARG A 128 -21.71 14.89 -0.11
N ASP A 129 -22.06 13.66 -0.45
CA ASP A 129 -23.34 13.06 -0.04
C ASP A 129 -23.41 12.83 1.48
N LEU A 130 -22.34 12.32 2.10
CA LEU A 130 -22.27 12.16 3.56
C LEU A 130 -22.40 13.50 4.30
N SER A 131 -21.92 14.59 3.71
CA SER A 131 -22.04 15.93 4.30
C SER A 131 -23.49 16.43 4.42
N THR A 132 -24.45 15.80 3.74
CA THR A 132 -25.87 16.18 3.84
C THR A 132 -26.57 15.59 5.06
N ILE A 133 -26.03 14.51 5.67
CA ILE A 133 -26.66 13.78 6.78
C ILE A 133 -26.98 14.69 7.99
N PRO A 134 -26.08 15.57 8.46
CA PRO A 134 -26.40 16.48 9.56
C PRO A 134 -27.56 17.44 9.23
N SER A 135 -27.76 17.81 7.96
CA SER A 135 -28.89 18.64 7.53
C SER A 135 -30.20 17.86 7.59
N LEU A 136 -30.21 16.58 7.18
CA LEU A 136 -31.39 15.72 7.27
C LEU A 136 -31.88 15.58 8.71
N ARG A 137 -30.97 15.39 9.67
CA ARG A 137 -31.30 15.37 11.11
C ARG A 137 -31.91 16.68 11.58
N ARG A 138 -31.36 17.84 11.16
CA ARG A 138 -31.92 19.16 11.49
C ARG A 138 -33.31 19.37 10.89
N ASP A 139 -33.53 18.93 9.66
CA ASP A 139 -34.83 19.04 8.98
C ASP A 139 -35.89 18.19 9.69
N ALA A 140 -35.53 16.97 10.10
CA ALA A 140 -36.41 16.09 10.87
C ALA A 140 -36.92 16.75 12.16
N ILE A 141 -36.02 17.37 12.94
CA ILE A 141 -36.34 18.05 14.21
C ILE A 141 -37.07 19.38 13.98
N SER A 142 -36.69 20.15 12.95
CA SER A 142 -37.29 21.46 12.67
C SER A 142 -38.67 21.40 12.02
N GLY A 143 -39.23 20.20 11.82
CA GLY A 143 -40.55 20.04 11.22
C GLY A 143 -40.55 20.08 9.69
N LYS A 144 -39.37 20.12 9.06
CA LYS A 144 -39.24 20.19 7.60
C LYS A 144 -39.23 18.79 6.99
N GLY A 145 -39.82 18.69 5.81
CA GLY A 145 -39.88 17.45 5.04
C GLY A 145 -40.81 16.38 5.62
N THR A 146 -41.03 15.36 4.81
CA THR A 146 -41.87 14.20 5.12
C THR A 146 -41.02 12.97 5.48
N ALA A 147 -41.63 11.99 6.16
CA ALA A 147 -40.97 10.72 6.48
C ALA A 147 -40.45 10.01 5.22
N LEU A 148 -41.21 10.10 4.11
CA LEU A 148 -40.83 9.51 2.84
C LEU A 148 -39.64 10.22 2.19
N GLU A 149 -39.58 11.55 2.26
CA GLU A 149 -38.45 12.33 1.75
C GLU A 149 -37.17 12.03 2.52
N ALA A 150 -37.25 11.98 3.86
CA ALA A 150 -36.13 11.59 4.71
C ALA A 150 -35.65 10.17 4.36
N HIS A 151 -36.58 9.20 4.32
CA HIS A 151 -36.27 7.81 3.97
C HIS A 151 -35.52 7.70 2.63
N ARG A 152 -35.99 8.41 1.60
CA ARG A 152 -35.36 8.42 0.27
C ARG A 152 -33.97 9.04 0.29
N ALA A 153 -33.81 10.18 0.96
CA ALA A 153 -32.52 10.87 1.05
C ALA A 153 -31.44 9.99 1.70
N TYR A 154 -31.74 9.37 2.85
CA TYR A 154 -30.82 8.40 3.46
C TYR A 154 -30.56 7.19 2.57
N SER A 155 -31.61 6.65 1.92
CA SER A 155 -31.46 5.46 1.07
C SER A 155 -30.58 5.69 -0.15
N GLU A 156 -30.55 6.91 -0.70
CA GLU A 156 -29.63 7.27 -1.78
C GLU A 156 -28.16 7.21 -1.31
N VAL A 157 -27.85 7.76 -0.14
CA VAL A 157 -26.50 7.71 0.44
C VAL A 157 -26.08 6.27 0.75
N ILE A 158 -27.00 5.48 1.33
CA ILE A 158 -26.77 4.05 1.61
C ILE A 158 -26.49 3.28 0.32
N ALA A 159 -27.24 3.54 -0.77
CA ALA A 159 -27.01 2.91 -2.06
C ALA A 159 -25.63 3.22 -2.63
N LYS A 160 -25.13 4.46 -2.45
CA LYS A 160 -23.78 4.85 -2.87
C LYS A 160 -22.69 4.15 -2.05
N LEU A 161 -22.90 3.95 -0.75
CA LEU A 161 -21.99 3.16 0.09
C LEU A 161 -21.92 1.69 -0.34
N HIS A 162 -23.07 1.08 -0.64
CA HIS A 162 -23.10 -0.28 -1.20
C HIS A 162 -22.43 -0.35 -2.58
N GLY A 163 -22.65 0.65 -3.45
CA GLY A 163 -21.97 0.73 -4.74
C GLY A 163 -20.45 0.83 -4.62
N LEU A 164 -19.95 1.58 -3.61
CA LEU A 164 -18.53 1.62 -3.30
C LEU A 164 -18.02 0.25 -2.82
N ALA A 165 -18.75 -0.41 -1.92
CA ALA A 165 -18.40 -1.74 -1.42
C ALA A 165 -18.30 -2.77 -2.57
N ASP A 166 -19.24 -2.74 -3.51
CA ASP A 166 -19.24 -3.61 -4.69
C ASP A 166 -18.07 -3.33 -5.64
N GLU A 167 -17.67 -2.06 -5.80
CA GLU A 167 -16.48 -1.70 -6.58
C GLU A 167 -15.19 -2.20 -5.90
N LEU A 168 -15.08 -2.02 -4.59
CA LEU A 168 -13.94 -2.50 -3.81
C LEU A 168 -13.83 -4.02 -3.85
N ALA A 169 -14.95 -4.73 -3.73
CA ALA A 169 -15.00 -6.19 -3.87
C ALA A 169 -14.54 -6.65 -5.27
N ARG A 170 -14.94 -5.94 -6.34
CA ARG A 170 -14.49 -6.23 -7.71
C ARG A 170 -13.00 -5.92 -7.94
N SER A 171 -12.46 -4.91 -7.25
CA SER A 171 -11.05 -4.54 -7.33
C SER A 171 -10.11 -5.48 -6.56
N THR A 172 -10.67 -6.41 -5.75
CA THR A 172 -9.90 -7.34 -4.93
C THR A 172 -9.25 -8.44 -5.80
N PRO A 173 -7.91 -8.53 -5.86
CA PRO A 173 -7.17 -9.53 -6.63
C PRO A 173 -7.47 -11.00 -6.27
N PRO A 174 -7.36 -11.95 -7.23
CA PRO A 174 -7.67 -13.38 -7.01
C PRO A 174 -6.90 -14.03 -5.86
N ARG A 175 -5.64 -13.65 -5.64
CA ARG A 175 -4.80 -14.18 -4.55
C ARG A 175 -5.35 -13.87 -3.15
N ALA A 176 -6.11 -12.78 -2.99
CA ALA A 176 -6.81 -12.47 -1.74
C ALA A 176 -8.06 -13.34 -1.54
N ALA A 177 -8.73 -13.70 -2.64
CA ALA A 177 -9.84 -14.65 -2.62
C ALA A 177 -9.38 -16.09 -2.33
N ASP A 178 -8.15 -16.46 -2.72
CA ASP A 178 -7.57 -17.76 -2.40
C ASP A 178 -7.10 -17.85 -0.94
N ALA A 179 -6.59 -16.76 -0.36
CA ALA A 179 -6.16 -16.71 1.05
C ALA A 179 -7.32 -16.86 2.07
N THR A 180 -8.54 -16.50 1.67
CA THR A 180 -9.75 -16.69 2.49
C THR A 180 -10.38 -18.08 2.31
N ARG A 181 -9.91 -18.87 1.33
CA ARG A 181 -10.34 -20.25 1.12
C ARG A 181 -9.50 -21.14 2.04
N THR A 182 -10.09 -21.58 3.15
CA THR A 182 -9.46 -22.54 4.08
C THR A 182 -8.96 -23.78 3.32
N PRO A 183 -7.74 -24.28 3.57
CA PRO A 183 -7.31 -25.55 3.01
C PRO A 183 -8.29 -26.65 3.47
N GLN A 184 -8.90 -27.34 2.51
CA GLN A 184 -9.75 -28.51 2.73
C GLN A 184 -8.92 -29.75 2.98
#